data_AF-R2S208-F1
#
_entry.id   AF-R2S208-F1
#
_cell.length_a   1.000
_cell.length_b   1.000
_cell.length_c   1.000
_cell.angle_alpha   90.00
_cell.angle_beta   90.00
_cell.angle_gamma   90.00
#
_symmetry.space_group_name_H-M   'P 1'
#
loop_
_entity.id
_entity.type
_entity.pdbx_description
1 polymer ?
#
loop_
_entity_poly.entity_id
_entity_poly.type
_entity_poly.pdbx_seq_one_letter_code
_entity_poly.pdbx_strand_id
1 'polypeptide(L)' 'MKYIITLFWAFVLGQVVGYLGNALIGAPYDFQLTTILSLIVGVIVILIGTIAPPKESVR' A
#
# COMPACT_ATOMS: atom_id res chain seq x y z
N MET A 1 -2.22 9.27 -14.08
CA MET A 1 -2.57 7.83 -14.12
C MET A 1 -1.73 7.00 -13.15
N LYS A 2 -0.39 7.12 -13.15
CA LYS A 2 0.50 6.35 -12.26
C LYS A 2 0.10 6.35 -10.78
N TYR A 3 -0.21 7.52 -10.19
CA TYR A 3 -0.56 7.62 -8.76
C TYR A 3 -1.88 6.95 -8.40
N ILE A 4 -2.89 7.05 -9.26
CA ILE A 4 -4.19 6.39 -9.07
C ILE A 4 -4.01 4.86 -9.11
N ILE A 5 -3.21 4.37 -10.06
CA ILE A 5 -2.88 2.95 -10.18
C ILE A 5 -2.09 2.47 -8.96
N THR A 6 -1.13 3.27 -8.47
CA THR A 6 -0.38 2.96 -7.24
C THR A 6 -1.31 2.88 -6.03
N LEU A 7 -2.25 3.81 -5.86
CA LEU A 7 -3.22 3.76 -4.76
C LEU A 7 -4.17 2.57 -4.88
N PHE A 8 -4.63 2.25 -6.08
CA PHE A 8 -5.46 1.08 -6.32
C PHE A 8 -4.74 -0.21 -5.89
N TRP A 9 -3.49 -0.39 -6.31
CA TRP A 9 -2.71 -1.57 -5.92
C TRP A 9 -2.32 -1.56 -4.44
N ALA A 10 -2.01 -0.41 -3.85
CA ALA A 10 -1.75 -0.29 -2.43
C ALA A 10 -2.98 -0.68 -1.59
N PHE A 11 -4.18 -0.29 -2.04
CA PHE A 11 -5.44 -0.72 -1.44
C PHE A 11 -5.62 -2.24 -1.52
N VAL A 12 -5.55 -2.82 -2.72
CA VAL A 12 -5.75 -4.27 -2.93
C VAL A 12 -4.75 -5.09 -2.13
N LEU A 13 -3.46 -4.76 -2.20
CA LEU A 13 -2.41 -5.45 -1.45
C LEU A 13 -2.56 -5.24 0.06
N GLY A 14 -2.95 -4.04 0.49
CA GLY A 14 -3.22 -3.75 1.89
C GLY A 14 -4.35 -4.61 2.46
N GLN A 15 -5.40 -4.87 1.68
CA GLN A 15 -6.48 -5.80 2.09
C GLN A 15 -5.97 -7.22 2.28
N VAL A 16 -5.14 -7.71 1.35
CA VAL A 16 -4.52 -9.04 1.47
C VAL A 16 -3.67 -9.12 2.73
N VAL A 17 -2.83 -8.12 2.99
CA VAL A 17 -1.98 -8.07 4.19
C VAL A 17 -2.81 -8.00 5.47
N GLY A 18 -3.83 -7.15 5.53
CA GLY A 18 -4.69 -7.04 6.73
C GLY A 18 -5.49 -8.30 7.00
N TYR A 19 -5.96 -8.99 5.96
CA TYR A 19 -6.62 -10.29 6.10
C TYR A 19 -5.66 -11.35 6.63
N LEU A 20 -4.48 -11.50 6.00
CA LEU A 20 -3.47 -12.47 6.41
C LEU A 20 -2.93 -12.18 7.82
N GLY A 21 -2.71 -10.91 8.15
CA GLY A 21 -2.25 -10.47 9.46
C GLY A 21 -3.23 -10.82 10.56
N ASN A 22 -4.51 -10.52 10.37
CA ASN A 22 -5.56 -10.88 11.34
C ASN A 22 -5.75 -12.39 11.46
N ALA A 23 -5.69 -13.14 10.34
CA ALA A 23 -5.75 -14.60 10.36
C ALA A 23 -4.59 -15.23 11.16
N LEU A 24 -3.39 -14.65 11.07
CA LEU A 24 -2.20 -15.16 11.76
C LEU A 24 -2.28 -14.99 13.28
N ILE A 25 -2.89 -13.91 13.74
CA ILE A 25 -3.06 -13.62 15.18
C ILE A 25 -4.39 -14.12 15.74
N GLY A 26 -5.23 -14.77 14.93
CA GLY A 26 -6.56 -15.25 15.33
C GLY A 26 -7.56 -14.13 15.62
N ALA A 27 -7.34 -12.93 15.11
CA ALA A 27 -8.23 -11.78 15.28
C ALA A 27 -9.27 -11.71 14.16
N PRO A 28 -10.47 -11.13 14.42
CA PRO A 28 -11.44 -10.86 13.37
C PRO A 28 -10.89 -9.83 12.38
N TYR A 29 -11.22 -10.00 11.10
CA TYR A 29 -10.83 -9.07 10.06
C TYR A 29 -11.69 -7.80 10.09
N ASP A 30 -11.04 -6.64 10.17
CA ASP A 30 -11.66 -5.32 10.10
C ASP A 30 -11.33 -4.65 8.75
N PHE A 31 -12.36 -4.55 7.89
CA PHE A 31 -12.25 -3.93 6.57
C PHE A 31 -11.99 -2.42 6.64
N GLN A 32 -12.61 -1.71 7.58
CA GLN A 32 -12.50 -0.26 7.69
C GLN A 32 -11.10 0.13 8.13
N LEU A 33 -10.58 -0.53 9.17
CA LEU A 33 -9.22 -0.32 9.65
C LEU A 33 -8.20 -0.64 8.55
N THR A 34 -8.35 -1.80 7.91
CA THR A 34 -7.44 -2.23 6.82
C THR A 34 -7.48 -1.26 5.64
N THR A 35 -8.66 -0.73 5.30
CA THR A 35 -8.81 0.30 4.27
C THR A 35 -8.05 1.57 4.61
N ILE A 36 -8.22 2.11 5.81
CA ILE A 36 -7.53 3.33 6.26
C ILE A 36 -6.01 3.11 6.21
N LEU A 37 -5.51 2.00 6.75
CA LEU A 37 -4.08 1.69 6.73
C LEU A 37 -3.55 1.52 5.31
N SER A 38 -4.27 0.81 4.44
CA SER A 38 -3.83 0.59 3.05
C SER A 38 -3.73 1.89 2.25
N LEU A 39 -4.63 2.86 2.49
CA LEU A 39 -4.58 4.17 1.87
C LEU A 39 -3.41 5.02 2.40
N ILE A 40 -3.18 5.00 3.73
CA ILE A 40 -2.03 5.68 4.35
C ILE A 40 -0.73 5.14 3.76
N VAL A 41 -0.58 3.82 3.69
CA VAL A 41 0.60 3.17 3.09
C VAL A 41 0.74 3.53 1.62
N GLY A 42 -0.35 3.54 0.84
CA GLY A 42 -0.34 3.96 -0.55
C GLY A 42 0.15 5.39 -0.76
N VAL A 43 -0.25 6.32 0.11
CA VAL A 43 0.24 7.71 0.10
C VAL A 43 1.74 7.74 0.42
N ILE A 44 2.20 7.00 1.42
CA ILE A 44 3.62 6.89 1.77
C ILE A 44 4.45 6.38 0.57
N VAL A 45 3.97 5.33 -0.12
CA VAL A 45 4.64 4.77 -1.30
C VAL A 45 4.75 5.81 -2.42
N ILE A 46 3.70 6.61 -2.64
CA ILE A 46 3.75 7.70 -3.63
C ILE A 46 4.80 8.74 -3.23
N LEU A 47 4.83 9.17 -1.97
CA LEU A 47 5.80 10.14 -1.48
C LEU A 47 7.24 9.63 -1.65
N ILE A 48 7.51 8.37 -1.27
CA ILE A 48 8.81 7.73 -1.49
C ILE A 48 9.18 7.75 -2.98
N GLY A 49 8.23 7.43 -3.86
CA GLY A 49 8.45 7.48 -5.31
C GLY A 49 8.76 8.88 -5.86
N THR A 50 8.44 9.96 -5.15
CA THR A 50 8.80 11.34 -5.57
C THR A 50 10.22 11.73 -5.18
N ILE A 51 10.75 11.18 -4.10
CA ILE A 51 12.12 11.45 -3.61
C ILE A 51 13.13 10.42 -4.12
N ALA A 52 12.66 9.27 -4.61
CA ALA A 52 13.52 8.21 -5.11
C ALA A 52 14.29 8.68 -6.37
N PRO A 53 15.61 8.40 -6.45
CA PRO A 53 16.40 8.79 -7.60
C PRO A 53 15.91 8.07 -8.87
N PRO A 54 15.86 8.76 -10.02
CA PRO A 54 15.43 8.17 -11.28
C PRO A 54 16.40 7.05 -11.70
N LYS A 55 15.84 5.96 -12.24
CA LYS A 55 16.55 4.71 -12.50
C LYS A 55 17.50 4.75 -13.71
N GLU A 56 17.75 5.91 -14.33
CA GLU A 56 18.65 6.00 -15.50
C GLU A 56 19.34 7.37 -15.61
N SER A 57 20.60 7.44 -15.17
CA SER A 57 21.60 8.41 -15.66
C SER A 57 23.02 7.82 -15.68
N VAL A 58 23.14 6.49 -15.75
CA VAL A 58 24.40 5.80 -16.04
C VAL A 58 24.22 5.11 -17.38
N ARG A 59 24.39 5.88 -18.45
CA ARG A 59 24.52 5.39 -19.82
C ARG A 59 25.87 5.83 -20.35
#